data_AF-A0A016USL8-F1
#
_entry.id   AF-A0A016USL8-F1
#
_cell.length_a   1.000
_cell.length_b   1.000
_cell.length_c   1.000
_cell.angle_alpha   90.00
_cell.angle_beta   90.00
_cell.angle_gamma   90.00
#
_symmetry.space_group_name_H-M   'P 1'
#
loop_
_entity.id
_entity.type
_entity.pdbx_description
1 polymer ?
#
loop_
_entity_poly.entity_id
_entity_poly.type
_entity_poly.pdbx_seq_one_letter_code
_entity_poly.pdbx_strand_id
1 'polypeptide(L)'
;MAYKGLLKEIPVDGTTYKYFDLTALNDSRYDELPISIRYLLEAAVRHCDGFHVLESDVETILNWKQSQKAQSEIPFKPARVILQDFTGVPAVVDLAAMRDAVQNMGADPSRINPVCPVDLVIDHSIQVDHYGDSPTTFANAYTLKGSVLSEATFSHNVKMCAWGSKSFDNLRIVPPGVGIVHQVNLEYLSRTVFVSEDNVLYPDSVVGTDSHTTMVDGSGVLGWGVGGIEAEAVMLGQPISMVIPEVVGYELVGSLPDTVTSTDLVLTITKNLREIGVVGKFVEFFGEGVTSLSIADRATIANMCPEYGATVGFFPVDRRTVDYLRQTGRDEHYCKRVESYLKANKMFVEYGNPKYKTAYTQVLTLDMSTIVPSVSGPKRPQDRINLSLLHDDFNNNLTAKPSFKDNLVVAGVLSGNRNFEGRIHALVRANYLASPPLAVAYSIIGNVNKDISGVIAKTPDGKDVYFKDIWPTRKEVAKFEEEFVKPQFFKEVYDNIGKGSEQWQKLEVPPVKLYPWDAKSTYIKRVPFFENMEAQKEKIRTEDAKIDEMGIGRRKKNAELSANKER
;
A
#
# COMPACT_ATOMS: atom_id res chain seq x y z
N MET A 1 31.56 3.07 -8.13
CA MET A 1 30.31 3.37 -8.85
C MET A 1 30.65 3.74 -10.28
N ALA A 2 30.20 2.92 -11.23
CA ALA A 2 30.52 3.05 -12.65
C ALA A 2 30.02 4.37 -13.27
N TYR A 3 28.85 4.85 -12.82
CA TYR A 3 28.17 6.00 -13.41
C TYR A 3 28.42 7.35 -12.70
N LYS A 4 29.51 7.50 -11.95
CA LYS A 4 29.85 8.77 -11.27
C LYS A 4 29.93 9.97 -12.23
N GLY A 5 30.29 9.73 -13.49
CA GLY A 5 30.36 10.78 -14.52
C GLY A 5 29.01 11.40 -14.91
N LEU A 6 27.88 10.76 -14.54
CA LEU A 6 26.54 11.30 -14.79
C LEU A 6 26.07 12.28 -13.71
N LEU A 7 26.84 12.44 -12.62
CA LEU A 7 26.46 13.33 -11.53
C LEU A 7 26.56 14.79 -11.98
N LYS A 8 25.44 15.51 -11.97
CA LYS A 8 25.35 16.93 -12.31
C LYS A 8 24.81 17.74 -11.15
N GLU A 9 25.16 19.01 -11.11
CA GLU A 9 24.61 19.97 -10.16
C GLU A 9 23.29 20.55 -10.66
N ILE A 10 22.36 20.78 -9.75
CA ILE A 10 21.07 21.41 -10.00
C ILE A 10 20.80 22.46 -8.90
N PRO A 11 20.92 23.77 -9.21
CA PRO A 11 20.62 24.82 -8.25
C PRO A 11 19.11 25.02 -8.10
N VAL A 12 18.63 25.09 -6.86
CA VAL A 12 17.22 25.35 -6.52
C VAL A 12 17.19 26.34 -5.35
N ASP A 13 16.58 27.51 -5.57
CA ASP A 13 16.42 28.59 -4.57
C ASP A 13 17.70 28.87 -3.74
N GLY A 14 18.86 28.93 -4.43
CA GLY A 14 20.15 29.22 -3.80
C GLY A 14 20.86 28.04 -3.12
N THR A 15 20.22 26.87 -3.07
CA THR A 15 20.87 25.61 -2.63
C THR A 15 21.28 24.79 -3.85
N THR A 16 22.54 24.36 -3.92
CA THR A 16 23.03 23.48 -4.98
C THR A 16 22.87 22.02 -4.57
N TYR A 17 22.03 21.29 -5.29
CA TYR A 17 21.90 19.84 -5.18
C TYR A 17 22.67 19.14 -6.28
N LYS A 18 22.84 17.82 -6.14
CA LYS A 18 23.40 16.96 -7.18
C LYS A 18 22.37 15.92 -7.60
N TYR A 19 22.48 15.37 -8.79
CA TYR A 19 21.65 14.25 -9.22
C TYR A 19 22.32 13.46 -10.34
N PHE A 20 21.96 12.19 -10.50
CA PHE A 20 22.37 11.41 -11.67
C PHE A 20 21.50 11.81 -12.85
N ASP A 21 22.09 12.48 -13.83
CA ASP A 21 21.41 12.87 -15.06
C ASP A 21 21.34 11.69 -16.02
N LEU A 22 20.18 11.02 -16.04
CA LEU A 22 19.94 9.88 -16.90
C LEU A 22 19.89 10.27 -18.38
N THR A 23 19.60 11.54 -18.70
CA THR A 23 19.62 12.01 -20.09
C THR A 23 21.04 12.03 -20.66
N ALA A 24 22.06 12.13 -19.79
CA ALA A 24 23.47 12.08 -20.16
C ALA A 24 23.98 10.66 -20.49
N LEU A 25 23.13 9.63 -20.38
CA LEU A 25 23.39 8.32 -21.01
C LEU A 25 23.46 8.42 -22.54
N ASN A 26 22.89 9.48 -23.14
CA ASN A 26 22.85 9.73 -24.58
C ASN A 26 22.28 8.56 -25.40
N ASP A 27 21.30 7.85 -24.83
CA ASP A 27 20.65 6.70 -25.45
C ASP A 27 19.18 7.01 -25.72
N SER A 28 18.75 6.85 -26.99
CA SER A 28 17.38 7.14 -27.41
C SER A 28 16.34 6.24 -26.75
N ARG A 29 16.73 5.05 -26.26
CA ARG A 29 15.82 4.11 -25.57
C ARG A 29 15.26 4.70 -24.29
N TYR A 30 16.02 5.56 -23.61
CA TYR A 30 15.60 6.21 -22.37
C TYR A 30 14.27 6.97 -22.53
N ASP A 31 14.13 7.69 -23.64
CA ASP A 31 12.95 8.52 -23.91
C ASP A 31 11.69 7.71 -24.15
N GLU A 32 11.81 6.43 -24.50
CA GLU A 32 10.69 5.53 -24.75
C GLU A 32 10.24 4.77 -23.49
N LEU A 33 11.07 4.74 -22.44
CA LEU A 33 10.78 3.97 -21.23
C LEU A 33 9.56 4.52 -20.48
N PRO A 34 8.68 3.64 -19.95
CA PRO A 34 7.71 4.02 -18.93
C PRO A 34 8.36 4.67 -17.73
N ILE A 35 7.65 5.64 -17.13
CA ILE A 35 8.22 6.41 -16.03
C ILE A 35 8.52 5.48 -14.85
N SER A 36 7.66 4.49 -14.60
CA SER A 36 7.91 3.45 -13.60
C SER A 36 9.23 2.69 -13.85
N ILE A 37 9.62 2.47 -15.11
CA ILE A 37 10.90 1.82 -15.47
C ILE A 37 12.07 2.80 -15.34
N ARG A 38 11.86 4.09 -15.58
CA ARG A 38 12.89 5.13 -15.31
C ARG A 38 13.26 5.18 -13.83
N TYR A 39 12.32 4.93 -12.92
CA TYR A 39 12.60 4.84 -11.48
C TYR A 39 13.52 3.63 -11.17
N LEU A 40 13.27 2.48 -11.79
CA LEU A 40 14.15 1.30 -11.67
C LEU A 40 15.54 1.60 -12.24
N LEU A 41 15.61 2.28 -13.39
CA LEU A 41 16.87 2.67 -14.04
C LEU A 41 17.67 3.64 -13.17
N GLU A 42 17.04 4.65 -12.57
CA GLU A 42 17.69 5.60 -11.67
C GLU A 42 18.34 4.88 -10.49
N ALA A 43 17.57 3.99 -9.84
CA ALA A 43 18.06 3.24 -8.70
C ALA A 43 19.25 2.35 -9.08
N ALA A 44 19.19 1.67 -10.23
CA ALA A 44 20.29 0.85 -10.73
C ALA A 44 21.55 1.68 -11.05
N VAL A 45 21.40 2.82 -11.74
CA VAL A 45 22.52 3.73 -12.07
C VAL A 45 23.20 4.26 -10.81
N ARG A 46 22.41 4.74 -9.84
CA ARG A 46 22.91 5.31 -8.59
C ARG A 46 23.56 4.25 -7.68
N HIS A 47 23.08 3.01 -7.71
CA HIS A 47 23.60 1.92 -6.88
C HIS A 47 24.57 0.97 -7.59
N CYS A 48 24.94 1.21 -8.85
CA CYS A 48 25.87 0.37 -9.60
C CYS A 48 27.26 0.33 -8.92
N ASP A 49 27.50 -0.74 -8.15
CA ASP A 49 28.68 -0.95 -7.32
C ASP A 49 29.61 -2.03 -7.89
N GLY A 50 29.18 -2.75 -8.93
CA GLY A 50 29.93 -3.84 -9.54
C GLY A 50 29.84 -5.16 -8.75
N PHE A 51 28.92 -5.24 -7.78
CA PHE A 51 28.69 -6.44 -6.97
C PHE A 51 27.21 -6.76 -6.80
N HIS A 52 26.45 -5.91 -6.11
CA HIS A 52 25.01 -6.08 -5.95
C HIS A 52 24.24 -5.58 -7.18
N VAL A 53 24.77 -4.54 -7.83
CA VAL A 53 24.20 -3.97 -9.06
C VAL A 53 25.33 -3.81 -10.06
N LEU A 54 25.21 -4.51 -11.19
CA LEU A 54 26.18 -4.57 -12.26
C LEU A 54 25.82 -3.58 -13.39
N GLU A 55 26.81 -3.23 -14.21
CA GLU A 55 26.56 -2.43 -15.42
C GLU A 55 25.64 -3.17 -16.41
N SER A 56 25.69 -4.50 -16.43
CA SER A 56 24.77 -5.34 -17.21
C SER A 56 23.31 -5.18 -16.78
N ASP A 57 23.06 -4.90 -15.50
CA ASP A 57 21.70 -4.71 -14.98
C ASP A 57 21.13 -3.38 -15.45
N VAL A 58 21.94 -2.32 -15.45
CA VAL A 58 21.57 -1.01 -16.01
C VAL A 58 21.24 -1.13 -17.50
N GLU A 59 22.05 -1.85 -18.28
CA GLU A 59 21.77 -2.11 -19.69
C GLU A 59 20.49 -2.96 -19.87
N THR A 60 20.26 -3.96 -19.02
CA THR A 60 19.04 -4.78 -19.04
C THR A 60 17.78 -3.95 -18.83
N ILE A 61 17.82 -2.98 -17.90
CA ILE A 61 16.71 -2.07 -17.64
C ILE A 61 16.55 -1.07 -18.80
N LEU A 62 17.64 -0.50 -19.31
CA LEU A 62 17.60 0.43 -20.44
C LEU A 62 17.04 -0.25 -21.71
N ASN A 63 17.30 -1.54 -21.89
CA ASN A 63 16.78 -2.37 -22.98
C ASN A 63 15.41 -3.01 -22.69
N TRP A 64 14.58 -2.38 -21.84
CA TRP A 64 13.28 -2.88 -21.36
C TRP A 64 12.38 -3.51 -22.44
N LYS A 65 12.33 -2.96 -23.65
CA LYS A 65 11.51 -3.49 -24.76
C LYS A 65 11.82 -4.95 -25.11
N GLN A 66 13.08 -5.36 -24.97
CA GLN A 66 13.53 -6.73 -25.23
C GLN A 66 13.61 -7.54 -23.95
N SER A 67 14.15 -6.97 -22.87
CA SER A 67 14.34 -7.70 -21.61
C SER A 67 13.03 -8.11 -20.94
N GLN A 68 11.95 -7.33 -21.09
CA GLN A 68 10.61 -7.75 -20.63
C GLN A 68 10.13 -9.05 -21.30
N LYS A 69 10.46 -9.24 -22.59
CA LYS A 69 10.06 -10.44 -23.35
C LYS A 69 10.95 -11.63 -23.00
N ALA A 70 12.22 -11.35 -22.70
CA ALA A 70 13.17 -12.35 -22.24
C ALA A 70 12.98 -12.74 -20.77
N GLN A 71 12.07 -12.07 -20.03
CA GLN A 71 11.83 -12.28 -18.60
C GLN A 71 13.14 -12.18 -17.79
N SER A 72 13.98 -11.19 -18.14
CA SER A 72 15.27 -10.98 -17.48
C SER A 72 15.10 -10.55 -16.03
N GLU A 73 15.97 -11.03 -15.14
CA GLU A 73 16.02 -10.59 -13.75
C GLU A 73 16.82 -9.29 -13.62
N ILE A 74 16.39 -8.42 -12.71
CA ILE A 74 17.05 -7.17 -12.37
C ILE A 74 17.07 -6.97 -10.84
N PRO A 75 18.13 -6.35 -10.29
CA PRO A 75 18.15 -5.90 -8.91
C PRO A 75 17.39 -4.57 -8.77
N PHE A 76 16.69 -4.40 -7.66
CA PHE A 76 16.08 -3.13 -7.29
C PHE A 76 16.36 -2.78 -5.83
N LYS A 77 16.92 -1.60 -5.58
CA LYS A 77 17.15 -1.06 -4.23
C LYS A 77 16.17 0.10 -3.99
N PRO A 78 15.05 -0.13 -3.29
CA PRO A 78 14.12 0.95 -2.97
C PRO A 78 14.77 1.99 -2.05
N ALA A 79 14.24 3.21 -2.04
CA ALA A 79 14.75 4.30 -1.22
C ALA A 79 14.49 4.10 0.28
N ARG A 80 13.41 3.39 0.64
CA ARG A 80 12.98 3.16 2.02
C ARG A 80 12.10 1.91 2.15
N VAL A 81 11.81 1.53 3.39
CA VAL A 81 10.86 0.47 3.74
C VAL A 81 9.74 1.02 4.63
N ILE A 82 8.52 0.51 4.46
CA ILE A 82 7.39 0.82 5.35
C ILE A 82 6.79 -0.44 5.97
N LEU A 83 6.46 -0.39 7.25
CA LEU A 83 5.93 -1.52 8.01
C LEU A 83 4.62 -1.11 8.68
N GLN A 84 3.77 -2.10 8.93
CA GLN A 84 2.65 -2.01 9.87
C GLN A 84 2.88 -2.98 11.04
N ASP A 85 2.21 -2.84 12.18
CA ASP A 85 2.55 -3.54 13.41
C ASP A 85 2.46 -5.08 13.36
N PHE A 86 1.50 -5.67 12.63
CA PHE A 86 1.37 -7.13 12.53
C PHE A 86 2.56 -7.80 11.86
N THR A 87 3.20 -7.12 10.90
CA THR A 87 4.38 -7.65 10.19
C THR A 87 5.68 -7.00 10.64
N GLY A 88 5.61 -5.77 11.14
CA GLY A 88 6.74 -5.01 11.65
C GLY A 88 7.23 -5.51 13.00
N VAL A 89 6.36 -5.99 13.90
CA VAL A 89 6.80 -6.61 15.15
C VAL A 89 7.68 -7.84 14.87
N PRO A 90 7.26 -8.82 14.04
CA PRO A 90 8.14 -9.89 13.59
C PRO A 90 9.47 -9.40 13.00
N ALA A 91 9.45 -8.39 12.12
CA ALA A 91 10.69 -7.86 11.53
C ALA A 91 11.65 -7.27 12.58
N VAL A 92 11.14 -6.54 13.58
CA VAL A 92 11.96 -6.02 14.69
C VAL A 92 12.48 -7.16 15.58
N VAL A 93 11.70 -8.23 15.76
CA VAL A 93 12.11 -9.45 16.47
C VAL A 93 13.25 -10.16 15.72
N ASP A 94 13.16 -10.25 14.40
CA ASP A 94 14.18 -10.88 13.57
C ASP A 94 15.48 -10.06 13.59
N LEU A 95 15.41 -8.73 13.47
CA LEU A 95 16.58 -7.86 13.65
C LEU A 95 17.21 -7.98 15.05
N ALA A 96 16.39 -8.10 16.10
CA ALA A 96 16.89 -8.33 17.46
C ALA A 96 17.59 -9.69 17.59
N ALA A 97 17.02 -10.74 17.02
CA ALA A 97 17.62 -12.07 17.03
C ALA A 97 18.91 -12.14 16.19
N MET A 98 18.98 -11.39 15.08
CA MET A 98 20.21 -11.23 14.29
C MET A 98 21.31 -10.53 15.10
N ARG A 99 20.98 -9.53 15.94
CA ARG A 99 21.96 -8.90 16.85
C ARG A 99 22.53 -9.90 17.84
N ASP A 100 21.69 -10.73 18.45
CA ASP A 100 22.15 -11.81 19.33
C ASP A 100 23.08 -12.78 18.60
N ALA A 101 22.72 -13.19 17.38
CA ALA A 101 23.52 -14.12 16.57
C ALA A 101 24.90 -13.53 16.26
N VAL A 102 24.96 -12.29 15.78
CA VAL A 102 26.22 -11.57 15.50
C VAL A 102 27.06 -11.43 16.75
N GLN A 103 26.45 -11.15 17.90
CA GLN A 103 27.17 -11.09 19.18
C GLN A 103 27.72 -12.47 19.60
N ASN A 104 26.93 -13.53 19.48
CA ASN A 104 27.37 -14.90 19.79
C ASN A 104 28.54 -15.35 18.91
N MET A 105 28.63 -14.82 17.68
CA MET A 105 29.77 -15.01 16.78
C MET A 105 30.97 -14.10 17.10
N GLY A 106 30.91 -13.29 18.17
CA GLY A 106 31.99 -12.41 18.61
C GLY A 106 32.11 -11.10 17.81
N ALA A 107 31.10 -10.73 17.03
CA ALA A 107 31.07 -9.49 16.26
C ALA A 107 30.20 -8.42 16.93
N ASP A 108 30.36 -7.16 16.51
CA ASP A 108 29.57 -6.04 17.05
C ASP A 108 28.10 -6.12 16.58
N PRO A 109 27.11 -6.26 17.49
CA PRO A 109 25.70 -6.28 17.13
C PRO A 109 25.22 -4.97 16.49
N SER A 110 25.87 -3.81 16.69
CA SER A 110 25.43 -2.57 16.01
C SER A 110 25.51 -2.64 14.49
N ARG A 111 26.25 -3.60 13.94
CA ARG A 111 26.29 -3.84 12.49
C ARG A 111 24.95 -4.29 11.91
N ILE A 112 24.07 -4.87 12.74
CA ILE A 112 22.70 -5.15 12.36
C ILE A 112 21.89 -3.88 12.65
N ASN A 113 21.72 -3.09 11.59
CA ASN A 113 20.94 -1.87 11.60
C ASN A 113 20.39 -1.62 10.19
N PRO A 114 19.16 -1.10 10.04
CA PRO A 114 18.66 -0.74 8.73
C PRO A 114 19.57 0.30 8.04
N VAL A 115 19.92 0.06 6.78
CA VAL A 115 20.76 0.95 5.96
C VAL A 115 19.95 1.97 5.15
N CYS A 116 18.63 1.79 5.09
CA CYS A 116 17.68 2.74 4.52
C CYS A 116 16.66 3.15 5.59
N PRO A 117 15.96 4.28 5.42
CA PRO A 117 14.87 4.67 6.31
C PRO A 117 13.78 3.60 6.36
N VAL A 118 13.35 3.28 7.59
CA VAL A 118 12.26 2.36 7.87
C VAL A 118 11.22 3.07 8.72
N ASP A 119 9.99 3.10 8.23
CA ASP A 119 8.86 3.70 8.94
C ASP A 119 7.87 2.60 9.33
N LEU A 120 7.65 2.37 10.64
CA LEU A 120 6.64 1.43 11.14
C LEU A 120 5.45 2.21 11.71
N VAL A 121 4.24 1.92 11.21
CA VAL A 121 3.00 2.53 11.71
C VAL A 121 2.19 1.50 12.50
N ILE A 122 1.76 1.85 13.70
CA ILE A 122 0.93 0.97 14.54
C ILE A 122 -0.55 1.28 14.31
N ASP A 123 -1.23 0.45 13.51
CA ASP A 123 -2.60 0.68 13.05
C ASP A 123 -3.49 -0.57 13.05
N HIS A 124 -2.94 -1.79 13.09
CA HIS A 124 -3.69 -3.06 13.10
C HIS A 124 -4.10 -3.52 14.50
N SER A 125 -3.65 -2.82 15.54
CA SER A 125 -3.91 -3.17 16.94
C SER A 125 -5.23 -2.61 17.51
N ILE A 126 -5.90 -1.66 16.84
CA ILE A 126 -7.15 -1.05 17.31
C ILE A 126 -8.36 -1.82 16.78
N GLN A 127 -9.35 -2.06 17.63
CA GLN A 127 -10.61 -2.73 17.28
C GLN A 127 -11.82 -1.82 17.54
N VAL A 128 -12.93 -2.08 16.85
CA VAL A 128 -14.19 -1.35 17.04
C VAL A 128 -15.04 -2.08 18.09
N ASP A 129 -14.66 -1.96 19.37
CA ASP A 129 -15.39 -2.60 20.49
C ASP A 129 -16.68 -1.85 20.84
N HIS A 130 -16.67 -0.52 20.72
CA HIS A 130 -17.79 0.37 20.97
C HIS A 130 -18.09 1.27 19.76
N TYR A 131 -19.35 1.60 19.50
CA TYR A 131 -19.73 2.49 18.39
C TYR A 131 -21.08 3.18 18.67
N GLY A 132 -21.35 4.31 17.99
CA GLY A 132 -22.66 4.97 17.97
C GLY A 132 -22.87 6.16 18.93
N ASP A 133 -21.89 6.50 19.77
CA ASP A 133 -21.91 7.68 20.65
C ASP A 133 -20.54 8.40 20.70
N SER A 134 -20.55 9.72 20.85
CA SER A 134 -19.35 10.58 20.79
C SER A 134 -18.21 10.22 21.77
N PRO A 135 -18.46 9.76 23.01
CA PRO A 135 -17.40 9.30 23.91
C PRO A 135 -16.75 7.99 23.45
N THR A 136 -17.41 7.16 22.63
CA THR A 136 -16.90 5.82 22.32
C THR A 136 -15.86 5.76 21.21
N THR A 137 -15.80 6.76 20.33
CA THR A 137 -14.68 6.86 19.38
C THR A 137 -13.34 7.02 20.13
N PHE A 138 -13.33 7.86 21.16
CA PHE A 138 -12.19 7.95 22.10
C PHE A 138 -12.07 6.67 22.94
N ALA A 139 -13.19 6.02 23.28
CA ALA A 139 -13.15 4.75 23.97
C ALA A 139 -12.45 3.65 23.13
N ASN A 140 -12.60 3.51 21.82
CA ASN A 140 -11.86 2.45 21.12
C ASN A 140 -10.36 2.73 21.00
N ALA A 141 -9.99 4.02 20.87
CA ALA A 141 -8.60 4.43 20.84
C ALA A 141 -7.92 4.31 22.23
N TYR A 142 -8.68 4.42 23.33
CA TYR A 142 -8.14 4.53 24.71
C TYR A 142 -8.72 3.56 25.76
N THR A 143 -9.80 2.83 25.49
CA THR A 143 -10.44 1.80 26.36
C THR A 143 -9.72 0.49 26.18
N LEU A 144 -8.41 0.60 26.38
CA LEU A 144 -7.52 -0.48 26.75
C LEU A 144 -7.66 -0.82 28.25
N LYS A 145 -8.53 -0.12 28.99
CA LYS A 145 -8.82 -0.34 30.42
C LYS A 145 -9.79 -1.50 30.72
N GLY A 146 -10.45 -2.08 29.70
CA GLY A 146 -11.62 -2.93 29.91
C GLY A 146 -11.45 -4.43 29.61
N SER A 147 -10.47 -4.82 28.80
CA SER A 147 -10.26 -6.24 28.47
C SER A 147 -8.88 -6.69 28.96
N VAL A 148 -8.86 -7.71 29.82
CA VAL A 148 -7.65 -8.26 30.44
C VAL A 148 -6.67 -8.82 29.37
N LEU A 149 -7.14 -9.03 28.13
CA LEU A 149 -6.32 -9.47 27.00
C LEU A 149 -5.71 -8.30 26.19
N SER A 150 -6.28 -7.10 26.20
CA SER A 150 -5.79 -5.95 25.40
C SER A 150 -4.64 -5.20 26.07
N GLU A 151 -4.59 -5.11 27.39
CA GLU A 151 -3.50 -4.36 28.05
C GLU A 151 -2.15 -5.12 27.99
N ALA A 152 -2.16 -6.45 28.18
CA ALA A 152 -0.94 -7.26 28.15
C ALA A 152 -0.41 -7.50 26.72
N THR A 153 -1.27 -7.83 25.75
CA THR A 153 -0.87 -8.06 24.35
C THR A 153 -0.27 -6.81 23.71
N PHE A 154 -1.02 -5.70 23.80
CA PHE A 154 -0.62 -4.41 23.26
C PHE A 154 0.66 -3.92 23.95
N SER A 155 0.76 -4.09 25.28
CA SER A 155 1.97 -3.74 26.02
C SER A 155 3.22 -4.43 25.46
N HIS A 156 3.20 -5.73 25.14
CA HIS A 156 4.41 -6.41 24.68
C HIS A 156 4.84 -5.99 23.27
N ASN A 157 3.90 -5.95 22.31
CA ASN A 157 4.20 -5.55 20.93
C ASN A 157 4.65 -4.08 20.86
N VAL A 158 3.94 -3.19 21.56
CA VAL A 158 4.25 -1.75 21.58
C VAL A 158 5.56 -1.49 22.32
N LYS A 159 5.89 -2.23 23.38
CA LYS A 159 7.22 -2.16 24.03
C LYS A 159 8.33 -2.64 23.12
N MET A 160 8.12 -3.71 22.34
CA MET A 160 9.09 -4.20 21.36
C MET A 160 9.34 -3.15 20.27
N CYS A 161 8.28 -2.55 19.74
CA CYS A 161 8.38 -1.40 18.83
C CYS A 161 9.13 -0.24 19.49
N ALA A 162 8.70 0.22 20.67
CA ALA A 162 9.34 1.34 21.37
C ALA A 162 10.82 1.08 21.71
N TRP A 163 11.22 -0.18 21.92
CA TRP A 163 12.62 -0.59 21.98
C TRP A 163 13.33 -0.46 20.64
N GLY A 164 12.72 -0.99 19.58
CA GLY A 164 13.26 -0.91 18.22
C GLY A 164 13.55 0.53 17.79
N SER A 165 12.59 1.45 18.00
CA SER A 165 12.76 2.86 17.60
C SER A 165 13.92 3.59 18.29
N LYS A 166 14.31 3.14 19.48
CA LYS A 166 15.46 3.68 20.23
C LYS A 166 16.76 2.92 19.96
N SER A 167 16.66 1.70 19.44
CA SER A 167 17.80 0.79 19.30
C SER A 167 18.34 0.71 17.88
N PHE A 168 17.60 1.19 16.89
CA PHE A 168 17.99 1.21 15.48
C PHE A 168 17.91 2.63 14.91
N ASP A 169 18.99 3.13 14.31
CA ASP A 169 19.12 4.56 13.94
C ASP A 169 18.13 5.01 12.86
N ASN A 170 17.81 4.12 11.91
CA ASN A 170 16.96 4.41 10.75
C ASN A 170 15.52 3.89 10.91
N LEU A 171 15.13 3.44 12.10
CA LEU A 171 13.78 2.93 12.37
C LEU A 171 12.94 3.97 13.12
N ARG A 172 12.02 4.61 12.40
CA ARG A 172 11.00 5.48 13.00
C ARG A 172 9.73 4.69 13.25
N ILE A 173 9.09 4.96 14.38
CA ILE A 173 7.79 4.38 14.72
C ILE A 173 6.76 5.48 14.89
N VAL A 174 5.67 5.34 14.13
CA VAL A 174 4.45 6.12 14.30
C VAL A 174 3.57 5.40 15.34
N PRO A 175 3.29 6.06 16.47
CA PRO A 175 2.57 5.46 17.58
C PRO A 175 1.09 5.20 17.25
N PRO A 176 0.40 4.40 18.08
CA PRO A 176 -1.00 4.06 17.89
C PRO A 176 -1.92 5.29 17.88
N GLY A 177 -2.99 5.24 17.08
CA GLY A 177 -4.05 6.25 17.09
C GLY A 177 -3.76 7.53 16.27
N VAL A 178 -2.69 7.55 15.47
CA VAL A 178 -2.38 8.70 14.58
C VAL A 178 -3.03 8.55 13.20
N GLY A 179 -3.21 7.32 12.71
CA GLY A 179 -3.78 7.04 11.40
C GLY A 179 -3.40 5.65 10.90
N ILE A 180 -3.77 5.36 9.66
CA ILE A 180 -3.49 4.09 8.98
C ILE A 180 -2.23 4.24 8.13
N VAL A 181 -1.42 3.18 8.05
CA VAL A 181 -0.08 3.15 7.43
C VAL A 181 -0.03 3.85 6.07
N HIS A 182 -0.96 3.55 5.18
CA HIS A 182 -0.94 4.07 3.80
C HIS A 182 -1.38 5.52 3.70
N GLN A 183 -2.30 5.97 4.55
CA GLN A 183 -2.72 7.37 4.60
C GLN A 183 -1.60 8.24 5.20
N VAL A 184 -1.02 7.80 6.33
CA VAL A 184 0.15 8.46 6.93
C VAL A 184 1.34 8.45 5.95
N ASN A 185 1.49 7.39 5.15
CA ASN A 185 2.49 7.34 4.10
C ASN A 185 2.26 8.42 3.04
N LEU A 186 1.05 8.49 2.48
CA LEU A 186 0.70 9.46 1.44
C LEU A 186 0.85 10.90 1.95
N GLU A 187 0.31 11.18 3.14
CA GLU A 187 0.18 12.52 3.69
C GLU A 187 1.44 13.00 4.44
N TYR A 188 2.35 12.12 4.88
CA TYR A 188 3.48 12.53 5.72
C TYR A 188 4.81 11.82 5.41
N LEU A 189 4.82 10.49 5.31
CA LEU A 189 6.09 9.74 5.16
C LEU A 189 6.61 9.70 3.72
N SER A 190 5.79 10.00 2.71
CA SER A 190 6.26 10.08 1.34
C SER A 190 7.22 11.26 1.16
N ARG A 191 8.35 11.00 0.49
CA ARG A 191 9.35 12.03 0.16
C ARG A 191 9.20 12.51 -1.27
N THR A 192 8.60 11.75 -2.19
CA THR A 192 8.56 12.03 -3.63
C THR A 192 9.95 12.11 -4.29
N VAL A 193 10.84 12.99 -3.80
CA VAL A 193 12.26 13.09 -4.12
C VAL A 193 13.05 13.20 -2.83
N PHE A 194 13.92 12.23 -2.59
CA PHE A 194 14.86 12.20 -1.48
C PHE A 194 16.01 13.18 -1.68
N VAL A 195 16.65 13.54 -0.56
CA VAL A 195 17.95 14.21 -0.53
C VAL A 195 18.87 13.36 0.32
N SER A 196 19.97 12.84 -0.24
CA SER A 196 21.00 12.15 0.55
C SER A 196 21.79 13.12 1.42
N GLU A 197 22.60 12.59 2.33
CA GLU A 197 23.56 13.37 3.12
C GLU A 197 24.55 14.18 2.24
N ASP A 198 24.88 13.63 1.05
CA ASP A 198 25.74 14.29 0.05
C ASP A 198 24.98 15.27 -0.87
N ASN A 199 23.75 15.66 -0.52
CA ASN A 199 22.84 16.48 -1.31
C ASN A 199 22.49 15.90 -2.70
N VAL A 200 22.51 14.57 -2.84
CA VAL A 200 22.10 13.91 -4.09
C VAL A 200 20.59 13.67 -4.07
N LEU A 201 19.90 14.12 -5.13
CA LEU A 201 18.48 13.93 -5.36
C LEU A 201 18.22 12.61 -6.09
N TYR A 202 17.21 11.88 -5.62
CA TYR A 202 16.75 10.64 -6.24
C TYR A 202 15.26 10.42 -5.93
N PRO A 203 14.52 9.63 -6.74
CA PRO A 203 13.09 9.45 -6.56
C PRO A 203 12.81 8.63 -5.30
N ASP A 204 11.71 8.95 -4.62
CA ASP A 204 11.20 8.08 -3.57
C ASP A 204 10.68 6.78 -4.19
N SER A 205 11.03 5.68 -3.56
CA SER A 205 10.49 4.36 -3.83
C SER A 205 10.45 3.56 -2.53
N VAL A 206 9.44 2.73 -2.39
CA VAL A 206 9.16 2.04 -1.13
C VAL A 206 8.67 0.63 -1.34
N VAL A 207 9.20 -0.31 -0.58
CA VAL A 207 8.52 -1.59 -0.37
C VAL A 207 7.97 -1.64 1.04
N GLY A 208 6.84 -2.33 1.21
CA GLY A 208 6.25 -2.45 2.53
C GLY A 208 5.67 -3.82 2.81
N THR A 209 5.59 -4.16 4.09
CA THR A 209 5.05 -5.46 4.54
C THR A 209 3.51 -5.47 4.59
N ASP A 210 2.91 -4.72 3.69
CA ASP A 210 1.47 -4.65 3.44
C ASP A 210 1.23 -4.57 1.92
N SER A 211 0.29 -5.37 1.43
CA SER A 211 0.00 -5.46 -0.01
C SER A 211 -0.42 -4.13 -0.62
N HIS A 212 -1.12 -3.26 0.12
CA HIS A 212 -1.65 -1.99 -0.40
C HIS A 212 -0.65 -0.83 -0.26
N THR A 213 0.63 -1.13 -0.01
CA THR A 213 1.72 -0.13 -0.09
C THR A 213 1.69 0.62 -1.44
N THR A 214 1.16 -0.04 -2.47
CA THR A 214 0.84 0.54 -3.80
C THR A 214 -0.04 1.78 -3.76
N MET A 215 -0.77 2.06 -2.66
CA MET A 215 -1.55 3.30 -2.53
C MET A 215 -0.72 4.57 -2.75
N VAL A 216 0.57 4.53 -2.39
CA VAL A 216 1.49 5.67 -2.57
C VAL A 216 1.80 5.95 -4.05
N ASP A 217 1.60 4.96 -4.93
CA ASP A 217 1.81 5.08 -6.37
C ASP A 217 0.91 6.14 -7.01
N GLY A 218 -0.24 6.44 -6.38
CA GLY A 218 -1.14 7.52 -6.78
C GLY A 218 -0.54 8.92 -6.65
N SER A 219 0.55 9.06 -5.89
CA SER A 219 1.34 10.30 -5.73
C SER A 219 2.64 10.31 -6.54
N GLY A 220 2.89 9.28 -7.35
CA GLY A 220 4.10 9.15 -8.15
C GLY A 220 5.33 8.65 -7.40
N VAL A 221 5.15 8.04 -6.23
CA VAL A 221 6.19 7.26 -5.54
C VAL A 221 6.07 5.80 -5.97
N LEU A 222 7.14 5.17 -6.46
CA LEU A 222 7.06 3.77 -6.89
C LEU A 222 7.10 2.84 -5.68
N GLY A 223 6.02 2.11 -5.38
CA GLY A 223 6.04 1.17 -4.28
C GLY A 223 5.04 0.01 -4.33
N TRP A 224 5.36 -1.06 -3.61
CA TRP A 224 4.51 -2.26 -3.57
C TRP A 224 4.70 -3.08 -2.30
N GLY A 225 3.81 -4.04 -2.10
CA GLY A 225 3.86 -4.95 -0.96
C GLY A 225 4.82 -6.12 -1.16
N VAL A 226 5.60 -6.44 -0.13
CA VAL A 226 6.55 -7.57 -0.07
C VAL A 226 6.35 -8.37 1.22
N GLY A 227 6.99 -9.55 1.30
CA GLY A 227 7.04 -10.32 2.55
C GLY A 227 7.97 -9.69 3.60
N GLY A 228 7.80 -10.07 4.87
CA GLY A 228 8.64 -9.58 5.99
C GLY A 228 10.14 -9.80 5.77
N ILE A 229 10.53 -11.03 5.42
CA ILE A 229 11.93 -11.41 5.15
C ILE A 229 12.53 -10.59 4.00
N GLU A 230 11.75 -10.31 2.95
CA GLU A 230 12.21 -9.51 1.82
C GLU A 230 12.42 -8.04 2.23
N ALA A 231 11.47 -7.48 3.00
CA ALA A 231 11.63 -6.15 3.58
C ALA A 231 12.86 -6.08 4.50
N GLU A 232 13.10 -7.06 5.36
CA GLU A 232 14.29 -7.15 6.23
C GLU A 232 15.59 -7.24 5.42
N ALA A 233 15.61 -8.03 4.35
CA ALA A 233 16.76 -8.12 3.47
C ALA A 233 17.08 -6.74 2.85
N VAL A 234 16.06 -6.01 2.40
CA VAL A 234 16.19 -4.62 1.92
C VAL A 234 16.71 -3.69 3.02
N MET A 235 16.18 -3.80 4.24
CA MET A 235 16.68 -3.04 5.39
C MET A 235 18.18 -3.29 5.61
N LEU A 236 18.67 -4.51 5.38
CA LEU A 236 20.09 -4.86 5.52
C LEU A 236 20.93 -4.58 4.25
N GLY A 237 20.32 -3.96 3.22
CA GLY A 237 21.01 -3.47 2.03
C GLY A 237 20.99 -4.42 0.83
N GLN A 238 20.32 -5.56 0.93
CA GLN A 238 20.14 -6.50 -0.17
C GLN A 238 19.14 -5.92 -1.19
N PRO A 239 19.47 -5.89 -2.49
CA PRO A 239 18.48 -5.55 -3.52
C PRO A 239 17.39 -6.61 -3.61
N ILE A 240 16.18 -6.17 -3.94
CA ILE A 240 15.12 -7.06 -4.41
C ILE A 240 15.54 -7.65 -5.75
N SER A 241 15.39 -8.96 -5.90
CA SER A 241 15.54 -9.64 -7.19
C SER A 241 14.17 -9.79 -7.82
N MET A 242 13.96 -9.20 -8.98
CA MET A 242 12.67 -9.28 -9.68
C MET A 242 12.85 -9.48 -11.18
N VAL A 243 11.90 -10.16 -11.81
CA VAL A 243 11.79 -10.14 -13.27
C VAL A 243 11.38 -8.74 -13.69
N ILE A 244 12.06 -8.18 -14.69
CA ILE A 244 11.72 -6.86 -15.21
C ILE A 244 10.27 -6.87 -15.76
N PRO A 245 9.38 -6.01 -15.25
CA PRO A 245 7.96 -6.16 -15.48
C PRO A 245 7.56 -5.67 -16.87
N GLU A 246 6.58 -6.33 -17.48
CA GLU A 246 5.77 -5.71 -18.52
C GLU A 246 4.99 -4.52 -17.94
N VAL A 247 4.72 -3.49 -18.77
CA VAL A 247 4.00 -2.29 -18.35
C VAL A 247 2.77 -2.11 -19.21
N VAL A 248 1.61 -2.21 -18.57
CA VAL A 248 0.29 -1.96 -19.15
C VAL A 248 -0.02 -0.47 -19.03
N GLY A 249 -0.11 0.22 -20.16
CA GLY A 249 -0.58 1.61 -20.18
C GLY A 249 -2.10 1.65 -20.04
N TYR A 250 -2.61 2.35 -19.03
CA TYR A 250 -4.04 2.54 -18.82
C TYR A 250 -4.44 3.99 -19.07
N GLU A 251 -4.96 4.25 -20.26
CA GLU A 251 -5.39 5.56 -20.72
C GLU A 251 -6.76 5.91 -20.16
N LEU A 252 -6.84 7.01 -19.41
CA LEU A 252 -8.08 7.60 -18.93
C LEU A 252 -8.43 8.81 -19.81
N VAL A 253 -9.62 8.80 -20.39
CA VAL A 253 -10.15 9.90 -21.21
C VAL A 253 -11.49 10.38 -20.65
N GLY A 254 -11.91 11.59 -21.05
CA GLY A 254 -13.13 12.19 -20.55
C GLY A 254 -13.04 12.60 -19.08
N SER A 255 -14.20 12.72 -18.43
CA SER A 255 -14.31 13.11 -17.02
C SER A 255 -15.38 12.30 -16.33
N LEU A 256 -15.24 12.11 -15.01
CA LEU A 256 -16.21 11.37 -14.21
C LEU A 256 -17.52 12.16 -14.08
N PRO A 257 -18.69 11.51 -14.24
CA PRO A 257 -19.98 12.14 -13.99
C PRO A 257 -20.12 12.63 -12.54
N ASP A 258 -20.99 13.63 -12.32
CA ASP A 258 -21.20 14.25 -10.99
C ASP A 258 -21.73 13.29 -9.92
N THR A 259 -22.40 12.22 -10.33
CA THR A 259 -22.98 11.20 -9.44
C THR A 259 -22.00 10.09 -9.07
N VAL A 260 -20.78 10.11 -9.63
CA VAL A 260 -19.80 9.03 -9.56
C VAL A 260 -18.62 9.43 -8.68
N THR A 261 -18.15 8.46 -7.89
CA THR A 261 -17.02 8.61 -6.96
C THR A 261 -15.75 7.94 -7.49
N SER A 262 -14.62 8.21 -6.85
CA SER A 262 -13.36 7.49 -7.10
C SER A 262 -13.49 5.99 -6.84
N THR A 263 -14.34 5.58 -5.87
CA THR A 263 -14.63 4.17 -5.60
C THR A 263 -15.25 3.49 -6.81
N ASP A 264 -16.23 4.12 -7.47
CA ASP A 264 -16.87 3.56 -8.66
C ASP A 264 -15.89 3.38 -9.83
N LEU A 265 -14.98 4.35 -10.00
CA LEU A 265 -13.91 4.27 -10.98
C LEU A 265 -12.97 3.10 -10.67
N VAL A 266 -12.47 2.97 -9.43
CA VAL A 266 -11.54 1.87 -9.10
C VAL A 266 -12.21 0.50 -9.17
N LEU A 267 -13.48 0.35 -8.81
CA LEU A 267 -14.19 -0.93 -8.96
C LEU A 267 -14.31 -1.32 -10.45
N THR A 268 -14.51 -0.33 -11.33
CA THR A 268 -14.55 -0.55 -12.78
C THR A 268 -13.17 -0.92 -13.32
N ILE A 269 -12.13 -0.18 -12.95
CA ILE A 269 -10.73 -0.49 -13.32
C ILE A 269 -10.35 -1.88 -12.82
N THR A 270 -10.73 -2.24 -11.59
CA THR A 270 -10.42 -3.52 -10.96
C THR A 270 -11.02 -4.68 -11.77
N LYS A 271 -12.29 -4.56 -12.17
CA LYS A 271 -12.95 -5.53 -13.04
C LYS A 271 -12.20 -5.66 -14.38
N ASN A 272 -11.95 -4.55 -15.07
CA ASN A 272 -11.31 -4.53 -16.39
C ASN A 272 -9.92 -5.16 -16.37
N LEU A 273 -9.09 -4.78 -15.39
CA LEU A 273 -7.72 -5.30 -15.26
C LEU A 273 -7.68 -6.77 -14.84
N ARG A 274 -8.66 -7.25 -14.06
CA ARG A 274 -8.79 -8.68 -13.75
C ARG A 274 -9.14 -9.53 -14.96
N GLU A 275 -10.03 -9.04 -15.84
CA GLU A 275 -10.39 -9.74 -17.08
C GLU A 275 -9.19 -9.89 -18.01
N ILE A 276 -8.27 -8.91 -17.99
CA ILE A 276 -7.08 -8.89 -18.86
C ILE A 276 -5.92 -9.72 -18.30
N GLY A 277 -5.83 -9.84 -16.97
CA GLY A 277 -4.78 -10.61 -16.31
C GLY A 277 -3.45 -9.86 -16.26
N VAL A 278 -3.31 -8.97 -15.28
CA VAL A 278 -2.11 -8.15 -15.07
C VAL A 278 -1.18 -8.65 -13.95
N VAL A 279 -1.27 -9.94 -13.61
CA VAL A 279 -0.44 -10.53 -12.54
C VAL A 279 1.04 -10.44 -12.86
N GLY A 280 1.82 -9.87 -11.93
CA GLY A 280 3.27 -9.68 -12.08
C GLY A 280 3.67 -8.54 -13.02
N LYS A 281 2.70 -7.76 -13.55
CA LYS A 281 2.94 -6.61 -14.43
C LYS A 281 2.82 -5.30 -13.66
N PHE A 282 3.36 -4.24 -14.21
CA PHE A 282 3.05 -2.88 -13.78
C PHE A 282 1.88 -2.32 -14.60
N VAL A 283 1.07 -1.48 -13.97
CA VAL A 283 0.08 -0.65 -14.64
C VAL A 283 0.51 0.80 -14.48
N GLU A 284 0.67 1.54 -15.57
CA GLU A 284 0.98 2.97 -15.57
C GLU A 284 -0.20 3.74 -16.17
N PHE A 285 -0.78 4.64 -15.38
CA PHE A 285 -1.95 5.42 -15.77
C PHE A 285 -1.54 6.69 -16.52
N PHE A 286 -2.22 6.97 -17.63
CA PHE A 286 -1.97 8.15 -18.46
C PHE A 286 -3.25 8.65 -19.15
N GLY A 287 -3.13 9.68 -20.00
CA GLY A 287 -4.26 10.27 -20.73
C GLY A 287 -4.80 11.54 -20.08
N GLU A 288 -5.52 12.33 -20.86
CA GLU A 288 -6.03 13.65 -20.43
C GLU A 288 -6.94 13.57 -19.20
N GLY A 289 -7.67 12.46 -19.04
CA GLY A 289 -8.59 12.25 -17.93
C GLY A 289 -7.90 12.28 -16.57
N VAL A 290 -6.63 11.87 -16.48
CA VAL A 290 -5.85 11.89 -15.23
C VAL A 290 -5.75 13.29 -14.62
N THR A 291 -5.80 14.35 -15.44
CA THR A 291 -5.76 15.75 -14.97
C THR A 291 -6.99 16.16 -14.14
N SER A 292 -8.11 15.45 -14.33
CA SER A 292 -9.36 15.66 -13.59
C SER A 292 -9.38 14.95 -12.23
N LEU A 293 -8.46 14.01 -11.99
CA LEU A 293 -8.40 13.21 -10.77
C LEU A 293 -7.53 13.90 -9.70
N SER A 294 -8.04 13.95 -8.47
CA SER A 294 -7.26 14.36 -7.30
C SER A 294 -6.19 13.31 -6.94
N ILE A 295 -5.22 13.66 -6.08
CA ILE A 295 -4.27 12.65 -5.57
C ILE A 295 -4.98 11.59 -4.72
N ALA A 296 -6.05 11.96 -4.01
CA ALA A 296 -6.88 10.99 -3.28
C ALA A 296 -7.60 10.01 -4.24
N ASP A 297 -8.09 10.50 -5.39
CA ASP A 297 -8.69 9.64 -6.43
C ASP A 297 -7.66 8.66 -6.99
N ARG A 298 -6.45 9.14 -7.33
CA ARG A 298 -5.35 8.31 -7.85
C ARG A 298 -4.89 7.28 -6.82
N ALA A 299 -4.74 7.69 -5.55
CA ALA A 299 -4.39 6.80 -4.45
C ALA A 299 -5.46 5.73 -4.21
N THR A 300 -6.75 6.06 -4.38
CA THR A 300 -7.85 5.08 -4.32
C THR A 300 -7.71 4.01 -5.40
N ILE A 301 -7.35 4.42 -6.63
CA ILE A 301 -7.12 3.49 -7.74
C ILE A 301 -5.91 2.60 -7.46
N ALA A 302 -4.78 3.21 -7.09
CA ALA A 302 -3.53 2.51 -6.82
C ALA A 302 -3.60 1.60 -5.58
N ASN A 303 -4.44 1.93 -4.60
CA ASN A 303 -4.67 1.11 -3.41
C ASN A 303 -5.17 -0.29 -3.79
N MET A 304 -6.10 -0.40 -4.75
CA MET A 304 -6.68 -1.68 -5.16
C MET A 304 -5.78 -2.51 -6.10
N CYS A 305 -4.51 -2.14 -6.24
CA CYS A 305 -3.55 -2.87 -7.07
C CYS A 305 -3.45 -4.36 -6.78
N PRO A 306 -3.37 -4.81 -5.51
CA PRO A 306 -3.43 -6.24 -5.19
C PRO A 306 -4.73 -6.89 -5.64
N GLU A 307 -5.86 -6.16 -5.56
CA GLU A 307 -7.18 -6.63 -5.93
C GLU A 307 -7.39 -6.78 -7.43
N TYR A 308 -6.65 -6.07 -8.29
CA TYR A 308 -6.59 -6.37 -9.74
C TYR A 308 -5.36 -7.19 -10.17
N GLY A 309 -4.40 -7.38 -9.28
CA GLY A 309 -3.32 -8.36 -9.38
C GLY A 309 -2.00 -7.82 -9.91
N ALA A 310 -1.93 -6.55 -10.28
CA ALA A 310 -0.66 -5.96 -10.70
C ALA A 310 0.29 -5.80 -9.49
N THR A 311 1.58 -5.66 -9.77
CA THR A 311 2.58 -5.37 -8.74
C THR A 311 2.51 -3.90 -8.32
N VAL A 312 2.25 -2.99 -9.28
CA VAL A 312 2.25 -1.53 -9.10
C VAL A 312 1.11 -0.90 -9.91
N GLY A 313 0.50 0.15 -9.37
CA GLY A 313 -0.53 0.98 -10.02
C GLY A 313 -0.11 2.45 -10.11
N PHE A 314 0.80 2.77 -11.04
CA PHE A 314 1.60 3.99 -11.05
C PHE A 314 0.92 5.21 -11.71
N PHE A 315 0.90 6.33 -10.99
CA PHE A 315 0.58 7.65 -11.53
C PHE A 315 1.82 8.53 -11.48
N PRO A 316 2.54 8.72 -12.60
CA PRO A 316 3.65 9.65 -12.68
C PRO A 316 3.38 11.04 -12.08
N VAL A 317 4.41 11.64 -11.48
CA VAL A 317 4.31 12.97 -10.86
C VAL A 317 3.97 14.03 -11.91
N ASP A 318 2.91 14.79 -11.64
CA ASP A 318 2.47 15.92 -12.46
C ASP A 318 2.26 17.18 -11.58
N ARG A 319 1.67 18.22 -12.18
CA ARG A 319 1.38 19.46 -11.45
C ARG A 319 0.44 19.24 -10.26
N ARG A 320 -0.56 18.37 -10.38
CA ARG A 320 -1.50 18.04 -9.29
C ARG A 320 -0.76 17.43 -8.09
N THR A 321 0.24 16.58 -8.33
CA THR A 321 1.09 16.05 -7.25
C THR A 321 1.82 17.18 -6.50
N VAL A 322 2.41 18.14 -7.21
CA VAL A 322 3.11 19.27 -6.58
C VAL A 322 2.15 20.14 -5.77
N ASP A 323 0.95 20.39 -6.29
CA ASP A 323 -0.09 21.15 -5.58
C ASP A 323 -0.57 20.41 -4.32
N TYR A 324 -0.67 19.07 -4.37
CA TYR A 324 -0.96 18.24 -3.19
C TYR A 324 0.15 18.28 -2.14
N LEU A 325 1.42 18.30 -2.55
CA LEU A 325 2.54 18.49 -1.62
C LEU A 325 2.43 19.83 -0.86
N ARG A 326 2.07 20.91 -1.56
CA ARG A 326 1.80 22.21 -0.92
C ARG A 326 0.60 22.11 0.03
N GLN A 327 -0.48 21.46 -0.41
CA GLN A 327 -1.70 21.29 0.38
C GLN A 327 -1.44 20.52 1.68
N THR A 328 -0.51 19.56 1.65
CA THR A 328 -0.11 18.73 2.81
C THR A 328 1.04 19.34 3.61
N GLY A 329 1.32 20.64 3.43
CA GLY A 329 2.23 21.41 4.28
C GLY A 329 3.72 21.32 3.91
N ARG A 330 4.09 20.76 2.75
CA ARG A 330 5.48 20.87 2.24
C ARG A 330 5.71 22.31 1.80
N ASP A 331 6.89 22.84 2.12
CA ASP A 331 7.26 24.21 1.77
C ASP A 331 7.54 24.39 0.26
N GLU A 332 7.60 25.65 -0.19
CA GLU A 332 7.77 25.95 -1.61
C GLU A 332 9.15 25.53 -2.15
N HIS A 333 10.19 25.57 -1.32
CA HIS A 333 11.53 25.12 -1.71
C HIS A 333 11.52 23.61 -2.00
N TYR A 334 10.85 22.83 -1.16
CA TYR A 334 10.61 21.41 -1.38
C TYR A 334 9.90 21.15 -2.70
N CYS A 335 8.78 21.84 -2.95
CA CYS A 335 7.99 21.67 -4.16
C CYS A 335 8.78 22.00 -5.43
N LYS A 336 9.54 23.10 -5.44
CA LYS A 336 10.43 23.45 -6.54
C LYS A 336 11.53 22.43 -6.74
N ARG A 337 12.17 21.95 -5.67
CA ARG A 337 13.21 20.92 -5.75
C ARG A 337 12.69 19.65 -6.41
N VAL A 338 11.52 19.18 -6.00
CA VAL A 338 10.84 18.02 -6.60
C VAL A 338 10.60 18.25 -8.10
N GLU A 339 9.98 19.39 -8.45
CA GLU A 339 9.63 19.71 -9.83
C GLU A 339 10.88 19.85 -10.72
N SER A 340 11.91 20.56 -10.26
CA SER A 340 13.17 20.77 -10.99
C SER A 340 13.90 19.46 -11.26
N TYR A 341 14.05 18.60 -10.26
CA TYR A 341 14.74 17.31 -10.42
C TYR A 341 13.98 16.37 -11.38
N LEU A 342 12.68 16.19 -11.17
CA LEU A 342 11.89 15.26 -11.99
C LEU A 342 11.80 15.75 -13.44
N LYS A 343 11.70 17.06 -13.69
CA LYS A 343 11.78 17.62 -15.05
C LYS A 343 13.15 17.40 -15.68
N ALA A 344 14.23 17.62 -14.94
CA ALA A 344 15.60 17.42 -15.45
C ALA A 344 15.85 15.97 -15.91
N ASN A 345 15.26 14.99 -15.20
CA ASN A 345 15.33 13.58 -15.58
C ASN A 345 14.15 13.09 -16.44
N LYS A 346 13.29 13.96 -16.99
CA LYS A 346 12.11 13.55 -17.80
C LYS A 346 11.19 12.54 -17.05
N MET A 347 11.03 12.70 -15.75
CA MET A 347 10.13 11.90 -14.87
C MET A 347 8.91 12.70 -14.39
N PHE A 348 8.79 13.96 -14.80
CA PHE A 348 7.63 14.81 -14.57
C PHE A 348 6.72 14.82 -15.80
N VAL A 349 5.44 14.54 -15.61
CA VAL A 349 4.48 14.31 -16.71
C VAL A 349 3.50 15.47 -16.86
N GLU A 350 3.19 15.79 -18.11
CA GLU A 350 2.10 16.66 -18.52
C GLU A 350 1.04 15.82 -19.23
N TYR A 351 0.07 15.28 -18.48
CA TYR A 351 -0.90 14.31 -19.02
C TYR A 351 -1.76 14.82 -20.18
N GLY A 352 -1.98 16.13 -20.29
CA GLY A 352 -2.68 16.76 -21.42
C GLY A 352 -1.81 17.00 -22.66
N ASN A 353 -0.51 16.67 -22.60
CA ASN A 353 0.42 16.89 -23.70
C ASN A 353 0.39 15.68 -24.66
N PRO A 354 -0.09 15.81 -25.91
CA PRO A 354 -0.15 14.69 -26.86
C PRO A 354 1.23 14.18 -27.31
N LYS A 355 2.31 14.89 -26.96
CA LYS A 355 3.69 14.41 -27.14
C LYS A 355 4.15 13.46 -26.03
N TYR A 356 3.40 13.35 -24.93
CA TYR A 356 3.63 12.32 -23.92
C TYR A 356 3.28 10.95 -24.51
N LYS A 357 4.26 10.32 -25.15
CA LYS A 357 4.15 8.98 -25.73
C LYS A 357 5.25 8.10 -25.17
N THR A 358 4.85 7.26 -24.23
CA THR A 358 5.65 6.20 -23.65
C THR A 358 5.42 4.90 -24.43
N ALA A 359 6.44 4.06 -24.56
CA ALA A 359 6.24 2.71 -25.07
C ALA A 359 5.69 1.80 -23.95
N TYR A 360 4.43 1.40 -24.05
CA TYR A 360 3.84 0.38 -23.18
C TYR A 360 3.82 -0.99 -23.87
N THR A 361 3.77 -2.06 -23.08
CA THR A 361 3.63 -3.43 -23.59
C THR A 361 2.27 -3.61 -24.28
N GLN A 362 1.23 -3.06 -23.65
CA GLN A 362 -0.14 -3.01 -24.16
C GLN A 362 -0.81 -1.74 -23.63
N VAL A 363 -1.80 -1.23 -24.36
CA VAL A 363 -2.58 -0.04 -23.98
C VAL A 363 -4.05 -0.40 -23.87
N LEU A 364 -4.68 0.09 -22.82
CA LEU A 364 -6.12 0.00 -22.59
C LEU A 364 -6.66 1.41 -22.42
N THR A 365 -7.85 1.67 -22.94
CA THR A 365 -8.49 2.98 -22.83
C THR A 365 -9.82 2.84 -22.09
N LEU A 366 -10.05 3.73 -21.12
CA LEU A 366 -11.30 3.85 -20.37
C LEU A 366 -11.83 5.27 -20.49
N ASP A 367 -13.01 5.40 -21.08
CA ASP A 367 -13.78 6.63 -21.06
C ASP A 367 -14.50 6.77 -19.72
N MET A 368 -14.05 7.73 -18.90
CA MET A 368 -14.58 7.95 -17.57
C MET A 368 -16.02 8.45 -17.56
N SER A 369 -16.53 8.98 -18.68
CA SER A 369 -17.94 9.38 -18.79
C SER A 369 -18.90 8.20 -18.77
N THR A 370 -18.40 6.98 -19.03
CA THR A 370 -19.18 5.73 -19.04
C THR A 370 -19.34 5.12 -17.64
N ILE A 371 -18.64 5.64 -16.64
CA ILE A 371 -18.68 5.10 -15.28
C ILE A 371 -20.05 5.39 -14.67
N VAL A 372 -20.61 4.40 -13.98
CA VAL A 372 -21.86 4.50 -13.25
C VAL A 372 -21.64 4.10 -11.79
N PRO A 373 -22.45 4.64 -10.85
CA PRO A 373 -22.40 4.23 -9.45
C PRO A 373 -22.50 2.71 -9.31
N SER A 374 -21.69 2.14 -8.43
CA SER A 374 -21.55 0.69 -8.28
C SER A 374 -21.15 0.29 -6.87
N VAL A 375 -21.39 -0.99 -6.58
CA VAL A 375 -20.81 -1.70 -5.43
C VAL A 375 -20.05 -2.92 -5.94
N SER A 376 -19.20 -3.52 -5.11
CA SER A 376 -18.63 -4.83 -5.41
C SER A 376 -18.94 -5.83 -4.32
N GLY A 377 -19.46 -7.01 -4.69
CA GLY A 377 -19.85 -8.02 -3.72
C GLY A 377 -20.74 -9.12 -4.31
N PRO A 378 -21.28 -10.02 -3.47
CA PRO A 378 -21.20 -10.01 -2.01
C PRO A 378 -19.92 -10.63 -1.40
N LYS A 379 -19.01 -11.20 -2.21
CA LYS A 379 -17.90 -12.02 -1.70
C LYS A 379 -16.52 -11.70 -2.26
N ARG A 380 -16.41 -10.96 -3.37
CA ARG A 380 -15.11 -10.65 -3.98
C ARG A 380 -15.05 -9.19 -4.47
N PRO A 381 -13.87 -8.54 -4.45
CA PRO A 381 -13.74 -7.14 -4.85
C PRO A 381 -14.02 -6.87 -6.34
N GLN A 382 -13.79 -7.86 -7.19
CA GLN A 382 -14.01 -7.78 -8.63
C GLN A 382 -15.47 -8.05 -9.05
N ASP A 383 -16.35 -8.46 -8.13
CA ASP A 383 -17.76 -8.74 -8.40
C ASP A 383 -18.56 -7.43 -8.45
N ARG A 384 -18.26 -6.58 -9.43
CA ARG A 384 -18.86 -5.25 -9.60
C ARG A 384 -20.32 -5.37 -10.05
N ILE A 385 -21.21 -4.71 -9.29
CA ILE A 385 -22.65 -4.61 -9.55
C ILE A 385 -22.98 -3.14 -9.76
N ASN A 386 -23.64 -2.80 -10.88
CA ASN A 386 -24.20 -1.46 -11.05
C ASN A 386 -25.21 -1.20 -9.95
N LEU A 387 -25.15 -0.03 -9.32
CA LEU A 387 -25.95 0.25 -8.14
C LEU A 387 -27.46 0.08 -8.38
N SER A 388 -27.93 0.42 -9.59
CA SER A 388 -29.32 0.25 -10.00
C SER A 388 -29.78 -1.22 -10.08
N LEU A 389 -28.85 -2.17 -10.14
CA LEU A 389 -29.12 -3.60 -10.23
C LEU A 389 -28.91 -4.34 -8.90
N LEU A 390 -28.51 -3.64 -7.84
CA LEU A 390 -28.19 -4.29 -6.57
C LEU A 390 -29.39 -5.01 -5.95
N HIS A 391 -30.58 -4.43 -6.05
CA HIS A 391 -31.83 -5.05 -5.59
C HIS A 391 -32.07 -6.40 -6.27
N ASP A 392 -31.99 -6.42 -7.60
CA ASP A 392 -32.23 -7.63 -8.40
C ASP A 392 -31.13 -8.68 -8.17
N ASP A 393 -29.87 -8.25 -8.16
CA ASP A 393 -28.72 -9.13 -7.91
C ASP A 393 -28.82 -9.79 -6.51
N PHE A 394 -29.15 -9.00 -5.48
CA PHE A 394 -29.32 -9.52 -4.13
C PHE A 394 -30.40 -10.59 -4.08
N ASN A 395 -31.58 -10.33 -4.65
CA ASN A 395 -32.70 -11.29 -4.65
C ASN A 395 -32.39 -12.58 -5.42
N ASN A 396 -31.68 -12.48 -6.55
CA ASN A 396 -31.28 -13.66 -7.33
C ASN A 396 -30.28 -14.54 -6.57
N ASN A 397 -29.39 -13.92 -5.77
CA ASN A 397 -28.34 -14.61 -5.01
C ASN A 397 -28.80 -15.15 -3.64
N LEU A 398 -30.01 -14.83 -3.17
CA LEU A 398 -30.58 -15.33 -1.91
C LEU A 398 -30.91 -16.85 -1.90
N THR A 399 -30.69 -17.56 -2.99
CA THR A 399 -31.13 -18.95 -3.20
C THR A 399 -30.26 -20.03 -2.53
N ALA A 400 -29.17 -19.66 -1.85
CA ALA A 400 -28.31 -20.60 -1.12
C ALA A 400 -28.90 -21.00 0.25
N LYS A 401 -29.03 -22.32 0.51
CA LYS A 401 -29.53 -22.84 1.80
C LYS A 401 -28.66 -22.38 2.99
N PRO A 402 -29.20 -21.67 3.99
CA PRO A 402 -28.45 -21.22 5.15
C PRO A 402 -28.17 -22.36 6.16
N SER A 403 -27.04 -22.28 6.86
CA SER A 403 -26.52 -23.30 7.80
C SER A 403 -26.69 -22.98 9.30
N PHE A 404 -27.48 -21.96 9.67
CA PHE A 404 -27.67 -21.52 11.07
C PHE A 404 -29.14 -21.27 11.43
N LYS A 405 -29.41 -21.27 12.75
CA LYS A 405 -30.74 -21.37 13.39
C LYS A 405 -31.78 -20.31 12.98
N ASP A 406 -31.37 -19.13 12.50
CA ASP A 406 -32.27 -17.99 12.25
C ASP A 406 -32.36 -17.48 10.79
N ASN A 407 -31.92 -18.27 9.79
CA ASN A 407 -32.23 -18.09 8.36
C ASN A 407 -31.95 -16.72 7.65
N LEU A 408 -31.39 -15.68 8.29
CA LEU A 408 -31.22 -14.35 7.67
C LEU A 408 -29.85 -14.14 7.01
N VAL A 409 -29.82 -13.66 5.76
CA VAL A 409 -28.60 -13.17 5.11
C VAL A 409 -28.37 -11.71 5.52
N VAL A 410 -27.43 -11.49 6.44
CA VAL A 410 -27.03 -10.15 6.89
C VAL A 410 -25.99 -9.59 5.93
N ALA A 411 -26.18 -8.33 5.53
CA ALA A 411 -25.29 -7.60 4.66
C ALA A 411 -24.48 -6.54 5.43
N GLY A 412 -23.19 -6.44 5.11
CA GLY A 412 -22.31 -5.35 5.50
C GLY A 412 -21.96 -4.50 4.29
N VAL A 413 -21.99 -3.18 4.44
CA VAL A 413 -21.55 -2.22 3.42
C VAL A 413 -20.36 -1.45 3.99
N LEU A 414 -19.25 -1.45 3.27
CA LEU A 414 -18.01 -0.85 3.76
C LEU A 414 -17.25 -0.12 2.64
N SER A 415 -16.54 0.95 3.01
CA SER A 415 -15.60 1.66 2.13
C SER A 415 -14.19 1.10 2.25
N GLY A 416 -14.07 -0.23 2.10
CA GLY A 416 -12.80 -0.94 2.08
C GLY A 416 -12.44 -1.44 0.69
N ASN A 417 -11.43 -2.31 0.62
CA ASN A 417 -10.94 -2.94 -0.61
C ASN A 417 -11.13 -4.46 -0.64
N ARG A 418 -11.47 -5.10 0.49
CA ARG A 418 -11.68 -6.55 0.60
C ARG A 418 -13.01 -6.89 1.25
N ASN A 419 -13.73 -7.84 0.66
CA ASN A 419 -15.07 -8.28 1.10
C ASN A 419 -15.22 -9.81 1.08
N PHE A 420 -14.12 -10.54 1.21
CA PHE A 420 -14.15 -12.01 1.30
C PHE A 420 -14.96 -12.48 2.50
N GLU A 421 -15.69 -13.58 2.32
CA GLU A 421 -16.51 -14.18 3.37
C GLU A 421 -15.67 -14.49 4.61
N GLY A 422 -16.16 -14.09 5.79
CA GLY A 422 -15.47 -14.28 7.08
C GLY A 422 -14.34 -13.29 7.39
N ARG A 423 -13.99 -12.36 6.49
CA ARG A 423 -12.95 -11.33 6.74
C ARG A 423 -13.47 -10.03 7.36
N ILE A 424 -14.78 -9.78 7.27
CA ILE A 424 -15.41 -8.56 7.83
C ILE A 424 -15.96 -8.84 9.23
N HIS A 425 -16.95 -9.73 9.32
CA HIS A 425 -17.51 -10.18 10.59
C HIS A 425 -18.06 -11.60 10.42
N ALA A 426 -17.91 -12.44 11.45
CA ALA A 426 -18.28 -13.86 11.38
C ALA A 426 -19.78 -14.10 11.11
N LEU A 427 -20.64 -13.13 11.45
CA LEU A 427 -22.08 -13.19 11.24
C LEU A 427 -22.56 -12.55 9.92
N VAL A 428 -21.68 -11.89 9.17
CA VAL A 428 -22.03 -11.17 7.93
C VAL A 428 -21.66 -12.03 6.72
N ARG A 429 -22.68 -12.37 5.91
CA ARG A 429 -22.54 -13.30 4.78
C ARG A 429 -22.48 -12.61 3.42
N ALA A 430 -23.01 -11.39 3.34
CA ALA A 430 -22.92 -10.56 2.15
C ALA A 430 -22.16 -9.28 2.47
N ASN A 431 -21.05 -9.02 1.78
CA ASN A 431 -20.22 -7.86 2.01
C ASN A 431 -20.07 -7.06 0.73
N TYR A 432 -20.45 -5.79 0.77
CA TYR A 432 -20.41 -4.89 -0.38
C TYR A 432 -19.39 -3.79 -0.15
N LEU A 433 -18.41 -3.71 -1.04
CA LEU A 433 -17.53 -2.56 -1.16
C LEU A 433 -18.31 -1.44 -1.83
N ALA A 434 -18.28 -0.25 -1.22
CA ALA A 434 -19.04 0.90 -1.65
C ALA A 434 -18.27 2.19 -1.33
N SER A 435 -18.58 3.29 -1.99
CA SER A 435 -18.01 4.58 -1.61
C SER A 435 -18.45 5.00 -0.21
N PRO A 436 -17.67 5.81 0.53
CA PRO A 436 -18.10 6.33 1.83
C PRO A 436 -19.51 6.95 1.86
N PRO A 437 -19.92 7.84 0.92
CA PRO A 437 -21.28 8.36 0.89
C PRO A 437 -22.33 7.27 0.65
N LEU A 438 -21.99 6.22 -0.11
CA LEU A 438 -22.91 5.10 -0.34
C LEU A 438 -23.06 4.20 0.90
N ALA A 439 -22.00 4.00 1.67
CA ALA A 439 -22.08 3.32 2.98
C ALA A 439 -22.99 4.09 3.96
N VAL A 440 -22.89 5.43 3.97
CA VAL A 440 -23.80 6.29 4.75
C VAL A 440 -25.23 6.22 4.20
N ALA A 441 -25.43 6.26 2.89
CA ALA A 441 -26.76 6.14 2.30
C ALA A 441 -27.42 4.80 2.69
N TYR A 442 -26.69 3.68 2.61
CA TYR A 442 -27.22 2.37 3.01
C TYR A 442 -27.41 2.22 4.52
N SER A 443 -26.69 2.96 5.37
CA SER A 443 -26.97 2.99 6.81
C SER A 443 -28.27 3.72 7.14
N ILE A 444 -28.61 4.78 6.38
CA ILE A 444 -29.91 5.47 6.48
C ILE A 444 -31.05 4.58 5.96
N ILE A 445 -30.82 3.90 4.84
CA ILE A 445 -31.81 3.00 4.23
C ILE A 445 -32.05 1.76 5.12
N GLY A 446 -30.99 1.24 5.75
CA GLY A 446 -31.03 0.08 6.64
C GLY A 446 -31.22 -1.28 5.93
N ASN A 447 -31.27 -1.31 4.60
CA ASN A 447 -31.51 -2.53 3.83
C ASN A 447 -30.90 -2.44 2.41
N VAL A 448 -29.93 -3.31 2.11
CA VAL A 448 -29.31 -3.39 0.77
C VAL A 448 -30.25 -3.88 -0.32
N ASN A 449 -31.34 -4.56 0.06
CA ASN A 449 -32.38 -5.04 -0.86
C ASN A 449 -33.45 -3.95 -1.15
N LYS A 450 -33.20 -2.69 -0.81
CA LYS A 450 -34.10 -1.59 -1.15
C LYS A 450 -33.84 -1.17 -2.61
N ASP A 451 -34.89 -1.11 -3.42
CA ASP A 451 -34.83 -0.44 -4.72
C ASP A 451 -34.67 1.08 -4.52
N ILE A 452 -33.49 1.59 -4.88
CA ILE A 452 -33.12 2.99 -4.71
C ILE A 452 -33.64 3.89 -5.85
N SER A 453 -34.26 3.32 -6.89
CA SER A 453 -34.89 4.10 -7.97
C SER A 453 -36.18 4.80 -7.49
N GLY A 454 -36.81 4.25 -6.44
CA GLY A 454 -38.00 4.79 -5.81
C GLY A 454 -37.73 5.60 -4.54
N VAL A 455 -38.75 5.69 -3.69
CA VAL A 455 -38.68 6.36 -2.39
C VAL A 455 -37.83 5.52 -1.44
N ILE A 456 -36.71 6.08 -0.97
CA ILE A 456 -35.78 5.38 -0.08
C ILE A 456 -36.17 5.54 1.40
N ALA A 457 -36.76 6.67 1.77
CA ALA A 457 -37.21 6.96 3.13
C ALA A 457 -38.36 7.98 3.12
N LYS A 458 -39.00 8.16 4.29
CA LYS A 458 -39.91 9.28 4.55
C LYS A 458 -39.38 10.09 5.72
N THR A 459 -39.50 11.41 5.61
CA THR A 459 -39.25 12.35 6.71
C THR A 459 -40.29 12.20 7.83
N PRO A 460 -40.05 12.74 9.05
CA PRO A 460 -41.03 12.71 10.15
C PRO A 460 -42.39 13.34 9.80
N ASP A 461 -42.41 14.31 8.89
CA ASP A 461 -43.61 14.98 8.35
C ASP A 461 -44.24 14.25 7.15
N GLY A 462 -43.69 13.09 6.76
CA GLY A 462 -44.26 12.19 5.76
C GLY A 462 -43.86 12.48 4.31
N LYS A 463 -42.98 13.48 4.06
CA LYS A 463 -42.42 13.78 2.74
C LYS A 463 -41.51 12.65 2.27
N ASP A 464 -41.72 12.23 1.02
CA ASP A 464 -40.89 11.23 0.35
C ASP A 464 -39.47 11.76 0.12
N VAL A 465 -38.48 10.91 0.38
CA VAL A 465 -37.06 11.16 0.15
C VAL A 465 -36.55 10.16 -0.88
N TYR A 466 -35.90 10.66 -1.93
CA TYR A 466 -35.28 9.88 -3.00
C TYR A 466 -33.76 9.89 -2.83
N PHE A 467 -33.08 8.91 -3.44
CA PHE A 467 -31.61 8.80 -3.34
C PHE A 467 -30.87 10.07 -3.80
N LYS A 468 -31.34 10.68 -4.89
CA LYS A 468 -30.79 11.94 -5.41
C LYS A 468 -30.91 13.13 -4.45
N ASP A 469 -31.84 13.09 -3.50
CA ASP A 469 -32.09 14.21 -2.58
C ASP A 469 -31.02 14.30 -1.49
N ILE A 470 -30.28 13.22 -1.25
CA ILE A 470 -29.23 13.13 -0.23
C ILE A 470 -27.82 12.97 -0.82
N TRP A 471 -27.71 12.80 -2.14
CA TRP A 471 -26.44 12.54 -2.81
C TRP A 471 -25.72 13.83 -3.17
N PRO A 472 -24.51 14.09 -2.67
CA PRO A 472 -23.79 15.32 -2.98
C PRO A 472 -23.21 15.29 -4.40
N THR A 473 -23.18 16.45 -5.05
CA THR A 473 -22.46 16.61 -6.33
C THR A 473 -20.96 16.74 -6.10
N ARG A 474 -20.14 16.35 -7.08
CA ARG A 474 -18.67 16.57 -7.02
C ARG A 474 -18.29 18.02 -6.77
N LYS A 475 -19.04 18.96 -7.36
CA LYS A 475 -18.80 20.40 -7.19
C LYS A 475 -19.04 20.87 -5.76
N GLU A 476 -20.07 20.34 -5.10
CA GLU A 476 -20.33 20.62 -3.68
C GLU A 476 -19.19 20.07 -2.81
N VAL A 477 -18.82 18.80 -3.00
CA VAL A 477 -17.70 18.18 -2.26
C VAL A 477 -16.40 18.97 -2.44
N ALA A 478 -16.02 19.29 -3.67
CA ALA A 478 -14.80 20.04 -3.96
C ALA A 478 -14.77 21.42 -3.30
N LYS A 479 -15.92 22.09 -3.21
CA LYS A 479 -16.03 23.39 -2.51
C LYS A 479 -15.75 23.23 -1.01
N PHE A 480 -16.31 22.20 -0.37
CA PHE A 480 -16.03 21.92 1.05
C PHE A 480 -14.58 21.50 1.27
N GLU A 481 -14.00 20.68 0.38
CA GLU A 481 -12.58 20.33 0.47
C GLU A 481 -11.69 21.57 0.37
N GLU A 482 -11.95 22.47 -0.58
CA GLU A 482 -11.20 23.72 -0.71
C GLU A 482 -11.35 24.60 0.53
N GLU A 483 -12.53 24.66 1.14
CA GLU A 483 -12.81 25.48 2.31
C GLU A 483 -12.19 24.93 3.61
N PHE A 484 -12.20 23.60 3.80
CA PHE A 484 -11.88 22.97 5.08
C PHE A 484 -10.58 22.13 5.08
N VAL A 485 -10.04 21.71 3.94
CA VAL A 485 -8.80 20.91 3.88
C VAL A 485 -7.60 21.83 3.62
N LYS A 486 -7.06 22.39 4.70
CA LYS A 486 -5.97 23.38 4.69
C LYS A 486 -4.62 22.78 5.14
N PRO A 487 -3.48 23.29 4.63
CA PRO A 487 -2.13 22.87 5.05
C PRO A 487 -1.88 22.90 6.56
N GLN A 488 -2.50 23.86 7.24
CA GLN A 488 -2.40 24.01 8.69
C GLN A 488 -2.86 22.76 9.44
N PHE A 489 -3.91 22.06 8.98
CA PHE A 489 -4.39 20.83 9.63
C PHE A 489 -3.38 19.70 9.54
N PHE A 490 -2.76 19.50 8.36
CA PHE A 490 -1.71 18.51 8.19
C PHE A 490 -0.53 18.82 9.12
N LYS A 491 -0.13 20.09 9.19
CA LYS A 491 0.95 20.52 10.09
C LYS A 491 0.60 20.25 11.56
N GLU A 492 -0.59 20.60 12.02
CA GLU A 492 -1.01 20.38 13.41
C GLU A 492 -1.06 18.89 13.80
N VAL A 493 -1.60 18.06 12.90
CA VAL A 493 -1.67 16.60 13.09
C VAL A 493 -0.26 15.99 13.08
N TYR A 494 0.57 16.35 12.10
CA TYR A 494 1.84 15.69 11.86
C TYR A 494 3.05 16.26 12.62
N ASP A 495 3.00 17.50 13.11
CA ASP A 495 4.06 18.06 13.97
C ASP A 495 4.21 17.27 15.28
N ASN A 496 3.15 16.54 15.69
CA ASN A 496 3.14 15.74 16.92
C ASN A 496 3.16 14.23 16.68
N ILE A 497 3.31 13.76 15.43
CA ILE A 497 3.22 12.33 15.09
C ILE A 497 4.20 11.47 15.89
N GLY A 498 5.43 11.94 16.09
CA GLY A 498 6.45 11.20 16.85
C GLY A 498 6.25 11.22 18.37
N LYS A 499 5.47 12.17 18.92
CA LYS A 499 5.23 12.28 20.37
C LYS A 499 4.24 11.24 20.87
N GLY A 500 3.26 10.88 20.05
CA GLY A 500 2.20 9.93 20.41
C GLY A 500 1.40 10.33 21.66
N SER A 501 0.65 9.37 22.18
CA SER A 501 -0.15 9.53 23.41
C SER A 501 0.73 9.62 24.67
N GLU A 502 0.15 10.09 25.78
CA GLU A 502 0.86 10.08 27.07
C GLU A 502 1.29 8.66 27.48
N GLN A 503 0.49 7.65 27.15
CA GLN A 503 0.80 6.25 27.45
C GLN A 503 2.04 5.80 26.69
N TRP A 504 2.17 6.17 25.41
CA TRP A 504 3.36 5.89 24.61
C TRP A 504 4.61 6.52 25.22
N GLN A 505 4.52 7.76 25.69
CA GLN A 505 5.64 8.47 26.32
C GLN A 505 6.04 7.88 27.67
N LYS A 506 5.10 7.29 28.41
CA LYS A 506 5.32 6.61 29.71
C LYS A 506 5.90 5.20 29.57
N LEU A 507 6.07 4.67 28.36
CA LEU A 507 6.65 3.33 28.17
C LEU A 507 8.11 3.31 28.62
N GLU A 508 8.37 2.51 29.66
CA GLU A 508 9.73 2.20 30.09
C GLU A 508 10.35 1.20 29.11
N VAL A 509 11.45 1.63 28.49
CA VAL A 509 12.22 0.82 27.54
C VAL A 509 13.68 0.85 27.99
N PRO A 510 14.30 -0.31 28.26
CA PRO A 510 15.69 -0.34 28.70
C PRO A 510 16.62 0.15 27.58
N PRO A 511 17.61 1.01 27.88
CA PRO A 511 18.53 1.57 26.90
C PRO A 511 19.65 0.58 26.53
N VAL A 512 19.25 -0.62 26.10
CA VAL A 512 20.16 -1.73 25.78
C VAL A 512 20.07 -2.06 24.29
N LYS A 513 21.22 -2.33 23.66
CA LYS A 513 21.30 -2.66 22.22
C LYS A 513 20.74 -4.03 21.87
N LEU A 514 20.77 -4.95 22.83
CA LEU A 514 20.25 -6.32 22.72
C LEU A 514 18.92 -6.39 23.41
N TYR A 515 17.94 -7.04 22.79
CA TYR A 515 16.61 -7.12 23.37
C TYR A 515 16.63 -8.02 24.61
N PRO A 516 16.12 -7.56 25.77
CA PRO A 516 16.08 -8.38 26.98
C PRO A 516 14.91 -9.37 26.90
N TRP A 517 15.15 -10.53 26.27
CA TRP A 517 14.13 -11.57 26.10
C TRP A 517 13.53 -12.03 27.43
N ASP A 518 12.20 -11.99 27.53
CA ASP A 518 11.47 -12.54 28.65
C ASP A 518 11.02 -13.98 28.36
N ALA A 519 11.55 -14.95 29.12
CA ALA A 519 11.20 -16.36 28.97
C ALA A 519 9.71 -16.67 29.29
N LYS A 520 9.01 -15.78 30.00
CA LYS A 520 7.58 -15.91 30.31
C LYS A 520 6.68 -15.29 29.24
N SER A 521 7.25 -14.50 28.32
CA SER A 521 6.49 -13.85 27.27
C SER A 521 5.91 -14.88 26.29
N THR A 522 4.60 -14.80 26.08
CA THR A 522 3.88 -15.59 25.07
C THR A 522 3.74 -14.86 23.73
N TYR A 523 4.22 -13.61 23.65
CA TYR A 523 4.08 -12.73 22.47
C TYR A 523 5.42 -12.52 21.76
N ILE A 524 6.40 -11.99 22.48
CA ILE A 524 7.75 -11.76 21.97
C ILE A 524 8.65 -12.90 22.44
N LYS A 525 9.14 -13.71 21.51
CA LYS A 525 10.04 -14.83 21.77
C LYS A 525 11.22 -14.77 20.82
N ARG A 526 12.41 -15.13 21.30
CA ARG A 526 13.59 -15.28 20.44
C ARG A 526 13.33 -16.39 19.43
N VAL A 527 13.41 -16.05 18.14
CA VAL A 527 13.25 -17.00 17.04
C VAL A 527 14.46 -17.94 16.97
N PRO A 528 14.28 -19.22 16.62
CA PRO A 528 15.37 -20.19 16.56
C PRO A 528 16.17 -20.15 15.25
N PHE A 529 15.85 -19.24 14.32
CA PHE A 529 16.41 -19.25 12.96
C PHE A 529 17.94 -19.16 12.90
N PHE A 530 18.54 -18.50 13.88
CA PHE A 530 19.99 -18.28 13.96
C PHE A 530 20.67 -19.15 15.03
N GLU A 531 19.95 -20.13 15.62
CA GLU A 531 20.55 -21.06 16.56
C GLU A 531 21.59 -21.93 15.86
N ASN A 532 22.80 -22.00 16.44
CA ASN A 532 23.95 -22.70 15.89
C ASN A 532 24.38 -22.21 14.49
N MET A 533 24.04 -20.95 14.14
CA MET A 533 24.54 -20.36 12.90
C MET A 533 26.07 -20.21 12.96
N GLU A 534 26.76 -20.84 12.01
CA GLU A 534 28.21 -20.73 11.86
C GLU A 534 28.59 -19.73 10.76
N ALA A 535 29.81 -19.20 10.82
CA ALA A 535 30.32 -18.26 9.83
C ALA A 535 30.56 -18.91 8.46
N GLN A 536 30.85 -20.22 8.42
CA GLN A 536 31.07 -20.96 7.19
C GLN A 536 29.80 -21.72 6.79
N LYS A 537 29.42 -21.61 5.51
CA LYS A 537 28.28 -22.34 4.97
C LYS A 537 28.66 -23.82 4.81
N GLU A 538 27.90 -24.71 5.43
CA GLU A 538 28.00 -26.14 5.14
C GLU A 538 27.39 -26.48 3.77
N LYS A 539 27.80 -27.63 3.20
CA LYS A 539 27.12 -28.16 2.00
C LYS A 539 25.73 -28.64 2.39
N ILE A 540 24.72 -28.14 1.67
CA ILE A 540 23.33 -28.57 1.83
C ILE A 540 23.24 -30.09 1.62
N ARG A 541 22.66 -30.81 2.59
CA ARG A 541 22.32 -32.23 2.50
C ARG A 541 20.85 -32.41 2.85
N THR A 542 20.12 -33.09 1.98
CA THR A 542 18.75 -33.53 2.26
C THR A 542 18.74 -35.06 2.20
N GLU A 543 18.60 -35.70 3.36
CA GLU A 543 18.52 -37.16 3.49
C GLU A 543 17.16 -37.52 4.14
N ASP A 544 16.44 -38.47 3.56
CA ASP A 544 15.21 -39.08 4.10
C ASP A 544 14.11 -38.12 4.62
N ALA A 545 13.80 -37.08 3.83
CA ALA A 545 12.65 -36.22 4.11
C ALA A 545 11.35 -37.03 4.12
N LYS A 546 10.75 -37.20 5.29
CA LYS A 546 9.45 -37.88 5.43
C LYS A 546 8.34 -36.91 5.07
N ILE A 547 7.43 -37.37 4.21
CA ILE A 547 6.12 -36.74 4.08
C ILE A 547 5.31 -37.19 5.29
N ASP A 548 4.91 -36.25 6.14
CA ASP A 548 3.97 -36.55 7.22
C ASP A 548 2.61 -36.91 6.62
N GLU A 549 2.31 -38.21 6.54
CA GLU A 549 1.07 -38.74 5.97
C GLU A 549 -0.18 -38.42 6.81
N MET A 550 -0.07 -37.73 7.95
CA MET A 550 -1.22 -37.33 8.77
C MET A 550 -2.25 -36.46 8.02
N GLY A 551 -1.86 -35.83 6.89
CA GLY A 551 -2.78 -35.11 6.00
C GLY A 551 -3.40 -35.95 4.86
N ILE A 552 -2.80 -37.08 4.51
CA ILE A 552 -3.17 -37.88 3.31
C ILE A 552 -4.17 -38.98 3.67
N GLY A 553 -4.11 -39.51 4.90
CA GLY A 553 -5.03 -40.56 5.39
C GLY A 553 -6.51 -40.15 5.42
N ARG A 554 -6.82 -38.86 5.57
CA ARG A 554 -8.22 -38.36 5.50
C ARG A 554 -8.77 -38.27 4.07
N ARG A 555 -7.93 -38.04 3.06
CA ARG A 555 -8.37 -37.97 1.65
C ARG A 555 -8.57 -39.36 1.04
N LYS A 556 -7.73 -40.34 1.38
CA LYS A 556 -7.92 -41.72 0.89
C LYS A 556 -9.21 -42.37 1.44
N LYS A 557 -9.52 -42.16 2.73
CA LYS A 557 -10.75 -42.71 3.33
C LYS A 557 -12.03 -42.14 2.71
N ASN A 558 -12.03 -40.85 2.34
CA ASN A 558 -13.17 -40.22 1.66
C ASN A 558 -13.29 -40.64 0.18
N ALA A 559 -12.18 -40.87 -0.52
CA ALA A 559 -12.19 -41.35 -1.91
C ALA A 559 -12.69 -42.81 -2.02
N GLU A 560 -12.33 -43.68 -1.07
CA GLU A 560 -12.84 -45.06 -1.01
C GLU A 560 -14.32 -45.12 -0.59
N LEU A 561 -14.77 -44.21 0.28
CA LEU A 561 -16.19 -44.09 0.65
C LEU A 561 -17.07 -43.56 -0.50
N SER A 562 -16.53 -42.75 -1.41
CA SER A 562 -17.24 -42.33 -2.64
C SER A 562 -17.25 -43.41 -3.72
N ALA A 563 -16.18 -44.20 -3.86
CA ALA A 563 -16.12 -45.28 -4.86
C ALA A 563 -17.04 -46.46 -4.53
N ASN A 564 -17.31 -46.73 -3.25
CA ASN A 564 -18.25 -47.77 -2.81
C ASN A 564 -19.73 -47.33 -2.82
N LYS A 565 -20.04 -46.07 -3.19
CA LYS A 565 -21.42 -45.61 -3.41
C LYS A 565 -21.87 -45.66 -4.88
N GLU A 566 -20.97 -45.96 -5.81
CA GLU A 566 -21.24 -46.12 -7.25
C GLU A 566 -21.07 -47.57 -7.74
N ARG A 567 -21.14 -48.56 -6.84
CA ARG A 567 -21.26 -49.99 -7.18
C ARG A 567 -22.54 -50.60 -6.63
#